data_AF-A0A5D2TQM7-F1
#
_entry.id   AF-A0A5D2TQM7-F1
#
_cell.length_a   1.000
_cell.length_b   1.000
_cell.length_c   1.000
_cell.angle_alpha   90.00
_cell.angle_beta   90.00
_cell.angle_gamma   90.00
#
_symmetry.space_group_name_H-M   'P 1'
#
loop_
_entity.id
_entity.type
_entity.pdbx_description
1 polymer ?
#
loop_
_entity_poly.entity_id
_entity_poly.type
_entity_poly.pdbx_seq_one_letter_code
_entity_poly.pdbx_strand_id
1 'polypeptide(L)'
;MVHSMVITEDGALFYWVSSDPHLRCQQLYSLSEKTIVSISAGKYWAATATAINDVYMWDGKKSMDKPPVATQLHRVKGKKIP
;
A
#
# COMPACT_ATOMS: atom_id res chain seq x y z
N MET A 1 -14.55 -3.56 0.23
CA MET A 1 -13.78 -4.20 1.31
C MET A 1 -12.82 -3.16 1.82
N VAL A 2 -12.57 -3.15 3.13
CA VAL A 2 -11.55 -2.27 3.73
C VAL A 2 -10.36 -3.17 4.00
N HIS A 3 -9.17 -2.73 3.60
CA HIS A 3 -7.94 -3.41 3.99
C HIS A 3 -7.35 -2.70 5.18
N SER A 4 -6.99 -3.48 6.19
CA SER A 4 -6.11 -3.05 7.25
C SER A 4 -4.69 -3.44 6.87
N MET A 5 -3.72 -2.67 7.33
CA MET A 5 -2.32 -2.81 6.92
C MET A 5 -1.40 -2.54 8.10
N VAL A 6 -0.21 -3.13 8.04
CA VAL A 6 0.87 -2.87 8.97
C VAL A 6 2.19 -2.88 8.21
N ILE A 7 3.15 -2.11 8.72
CA ILE A 7 4.54 -2.16 8.25
C ILE A 7 5.42 -2.67 9.39
N THR A 8 6.41 -3.47 9.04
CA THR A 8 7.46 -3.91 9.96
C THR A 8 8.58 -2.87 10.02
N GLU A 9 9.47 -3.02 11.01
CA GLU A 9 10.62 -2.14 11.19
C GLU A 9 11.59 -2.17 9.99
N ASP A 10 11.76 -3.33 9.34
CA ASP A 10 12.55 -3.51 8.12
C ASP A 10 11.83 -3.06 6.84
N GLY A 11 10.61 -2.54 6.96
CA GLY A 11 9.86 -1.91 5.87
C GLY A 11 9.08 -2.87 4.98
N ALA A 12 8.79 -4.09 5.44
CA ALA A 12 7.85 -4.98 4.75
C ALA A 12 6.39 -4.58 5.03
N LEU A 13 5.54 -4.63 4.00
CA LEU A 13 4.13 -4.29 4.09
C LEU A 13 3.25 -5.54 4.11
N PHE A 14 2.39 -5.63 5.12
CA PHE A 14 1.39 -6.68 5.27
C PHE A 14 -0.01 -6.08 5.24
N TYR A 15 -0.97 -6.85 4.75
CA TYR A 15 -2.37 -6.45 4.65
C TYR A 15 -3.32 -7.63 4.95
N TRP A 16 -4.54 -7.30 5.36
CA TRP A 16 -5.63 -8.25 5.52
C TRP A 16 -6.96 -7.56 5.20
N VAL A 17 -8.00 -8.35 4.92
CA VAL A 17 -9.36 -7.83 4.79
C VAL A 17 -9.91 -7.62 6.20
N SER A 18 -10.31 -6.39 6.53
CA SER A 18 -10.71 -6.03 7.90
C SER A 18 -11.92 -6.84 8.41
N SER A 19 -12.76 -7.33 7.50
CA SER A 19 -13.95 -8.13 7.82
C SER A 19 -13.73 -9.65 7.68
N ASP A 20 -12.50 -10.13 7.45
CA ASP A 20 -12.24 -11.56 7.33
C ASP A 20 -12.23 -12.22 8.72
N PRO A 21 -13.17 -13.13 9.02
CA PRO A 21 -13.25 -13.77 10.34
C PRO A 21 -12.07 -14.71 10.62
N HIS A 22 -11.33 -15.13 9.59
CA HIS A 22 -10.18 -16.04 9.73
C HIS A 22 -8.83 -15.32 9.75
N LEU A 23 -8.83 -13.98 9.74
CA LEU A 23 -7.63 -13.11 9.77
C LEU A 23 -6.46 -13.64 8.92
N ARG A 24 -6.63 -13.62 7.60
CA ARG A 24 -5.58 -14.04 6.67
C ARG A 24 -4.69 -12.86 6.30
N CYS A 25 -3.65 -12.65 7.09
CA CYS A 25 -2.62 -11.65 6.84
C CYS A 25 -1.64 -12.11 5.76
N GLN A 26 -1.35 -11.25 4.79
CA GLN A 26 -0.49 -11.55 3.65
C GLN A 26 0.51 -10.41 3.42
N GLN A 27 1.72 -10.75 3.00
CA GLN A 27 2.69 -9.75 2.55
C GLN A 27 2.30 -9.26 1.15
N LEU A 28 2.44 -7.95 0.89
CA LEU A 28 2.22 -7.40 -0.44
C LEU A 28 3.48 -7.61 -1.31
N TYR A 29 3.57 -8.76 -1.96
CA TYR A 29 4.75 -9.18 -2.72
C TYR A 29 5.13 -8.25 -3.88
N SER A 30 4.18 -7.52 -4.47
CA SER A 30 4.49 -6.55 -5.53
C SER A 30 5.39 -5.40 -5.07
N LEU A 31 5.51 -5.20 -3.76
CA LEU A 31 6.37 -4.19 -3.13
C LEU A 31 7.47 -4.80 -2.24
N SER A 32 7.74 -6.11 -2.32
CA SER A 32 8.72 -6.77 -1.44
C SER A 32 10.16 -6.28 -1.60
N GLU A 33 10.49 -5.72 -2.78
CA GLU A 33 11.80 -5.12 -3.06
C GLU A 33 11.87 -3.63 -2.70
N LYS A 34 10.84 -3.08 -2.04
CA LYS A 34 10.77 -1.68 -1.62
C LYS A 34 10.76 -1.61 -0.10
N THR A 35 11.58 -0.72 0.44
CA THR A 35 11.50 -0.36 1.86
C THR A 35 10.36 0.63 2.06
N ILE A 36 9.28 0.17 2.68
CA ILE A 36 8.14 1.02 3.02
C ILE A 36 8.41 1.78 4.31
N VAL A 37 8.09 3.07 4.31
CA VAL A 37 8.29 3.95 5.49
C VAL A 37 6.99 4.57 6.02
N SER A 38 5.91 4.51 5.25
CA SER A 38 4.62 5.08 5.68
C SER A 38 3.46 4.46 4.90
N ILE A 39 2.31 4.35 5.57
CA ILE A 39 1.06 3.81 5.01
C ILE A 39 -0.11 4.75 5.28
N SER A 40 -1.08 4.74 4.36
CA SER A 40 -2.38 5.39 4.53
C SER A 40 -3.49 4.46 4.04
N ALA A 41 -4.47 4.21 4.89
CA ALA A 41 -5.60 3.34 4.62
C ALA A 41 -6.90 4.15 4.56
N GLY A 42 -7.46 4.30 3.36
CA GLY A 42 -8.76 4.92 3.11
C GLY A 42 -9.87 3.90 2.88
N LYS A 43 -11.11 4.39 2.80
CA LYS A 43 -12.32 3.54 2.61
C LYS A 43 -12.26 2.67 1.34
N TYR A 44 -11.67 3.19 0.27
CA TYR A 44 -11.62 2.53 -1.04
C TYR A 44 -10.21 2.44 -1.62
N TRP A 45 -9.25 3.14 -1.02
CA TRP A 45 -7.91 3.29 -1.56
C TRP A 45 -6.92 3.12 -0.44
N ALA A 46 -5.79 2.48 -0.74
CA ALA A 46 -4.64 2.47 0.13
C ALA A 46 -3.45 3.07 -0.61
N ALA A 47 -2.56 3.67 0.17
CA ALA A 47 -1.34 4.28 -0.32
C ALA A 47 -0.17 3.93 0.59
N THR A 48 1.02 3.93 0.00
CA THR A 48 2.26 3.72 0.73
C THR A 48 3.37 4.57 0.14
N ALA A 49 4.29 5.03 0.98
CA ALA A 49 5.50 5.73 0.57
C ALA A 49 6.73 4.85 0.84
N THR A 50 7.69 4.88 -0.07
CA THR A 50 8.98 4.18 0.07
C THR A 50 10.06 5.11 0.60
N ALA A 51 11.16 4.53 1.10
CA ALA A 51 12.34 5.27 1.56
C ALA A 51 12.97 6.16 0.48
N ILE A 52 12.75 5.86 -0.80
CA ILE A 52 13.25 6.65 -1.95
C ILE A 52 12.23 7.65 -2.48
N ASN A 53 11.18 7.94 -1.72
CA ASN A 53 10.11 8.90 -2.03
C ASN A 53 9.20 8.50 -3.19
N ASP A 54 9.14 7.20 -3.55
CA ASP A 54 8.10 6.71 -4.43
C ASP A 54 6.79 6.56 -3.67
N VAL A 55 5.68 6.84 -4.34
CA VAL A 55 4.34 6.65 -3.80
C VAL A 55 3.62 5.61 -4.64
N TYR A 56 3.03 4.64 -3.98
CA TYR A 56 2.19 3.62 -4.63
C TYR A 56 0.77 3.70 -4.08
N MET A 57 -0.21 3.45 -4.94
CA MET A 57 -1.63 3.40 -4.58
C MET A 57 -2.32 2.20 -5.21
N TRP A 58 -3.33 1.67 -4.51
CA TRP A 58 -4.17 0.58 -5.00
C TRP A 58 -5.60 0.68 -4.49
N ASP A 59 -6.51 0.07 -5.25
CA ASP A 59 -7.94 -0.03 -4.91
C ASP A 59 -8.16 -1.14 -3.87
N GLY A 60 -8.89 -0.84 -2.79
CA GLY A 60 -9.28 -1.79 -1.76
C GLY A 60 -10.58 -2.57 -2.04
N LYS A 61 -11.20 -2.37 -3.20
CA LYS A 61 -12.41 -3.08 -3.64
C LYS A 61 -12.10 -4.38 -4.38
N LYS A 62 -10.87 -4.59 -4.88
CA LYS A 62 -10.52 -5.81 -5.62
C LYS A 62 -10.55 -7.04 -4.69
N SER A 63 -11.05 -8.15 -5.23
CA SER A 63 -11.59 -9.29 -4.48
C SER A 63 -10.57 -9.98 -3.55
N MET A 64 -11.12 -10.71 -2.56
CA MET A 64 -10.40 -11.60 -1.63
C MET A 64 -9.39 -12.53 -2.32
N ASP A 65 -9.61 -12.84 -3.59
CA ASP A 65 -8.89 -13.88 -4.33
C ASP A 65 -7.67 -13.35 -5.08
N LYS A 66 -7.53 -12.03 -5.22
CA LYS A 66 -6.44 -11.42 -5.98
C LYS A 66 -5.63 -10.47 -5.10
N PRO A 67 -4.29 -10.59 -5.11
CA PRO A 67 -3.45 -9.61 -4.44
C PRO A 67 -3.72 -8.19 -4.95
N PRO A 68 -3.60 -7.17 -4.08
CA PRO A 68 -3.66 -5.78 -4.50
C PRO A 68 -2.61 -5.47 -5.58
N VAL A 69 -3.03 -4.72 -6.58
CA VAL A 69 -2.14 -4.26 -7.67
C VAL A 69 -1.76 -2.83 -7.37
N ALA A 70 -0.51 -2.63 -6.92
CA ALA A 70 0.04 -1.33 -6.61
C ALA A 70 0.46 -0.60 -7.90
N THR A 71 -0.03 0.63 -8.07
CA THR A 71 0.37 1.53 -9.15
C THR A 71 1.25 2.63 -8.59
N GLN A 72 2.44 2.84 -9.16
CA GLN A 72 3.30 3.96 -8.80
C GLN A 72 2.68 5.27 -9.29
N LEU A 73 2.61 6.27 -8.41
CA LEU A 73 2.20 7.62 -8.76
C LEU A 73 3.42 8.47 -9.07
N HIS A 74 3.41 9.12 -10.23
CA HIS A 74 4.46 10.04 -10.62
C HIS A 74 4.20 11.42 -10.01
N ARG A 75 5.22 11.98 -9.37
CA ARG A 75 5.16 13.34 -8.82
C ARG A 75 5.09 14.36 -9.96
N VAL A 76 4.14 15.30 -9.87
CA VAL A 76 4.18 16.50 -10.71
C VAL A 76 5.36 17.36 -10.26
N LYS A 77 6.33 17.60 -11.14
CA LYS A 77 7.38 18.60 -10.88
C LYS A 77 6.68 19.96 -10.83
N GLY A 78 6.49 20.51 -9.63
CA GLY A 78 6.07 21.90 -9.49
C GLY A 78 7.10 22.81 -10.13
N LYS A 79 6.66 23.87 -10.83
CA LYS A 79 7.54 24.98 -11.20
C LYS A 79 8.21 25.45 -9.91
N LYS A 80 9.55 25.55 -9.91
CA LYS A 80 10.25 26.37 -8.91
C LYS A 80 9.68 27.78 -9.06
N ILE A 81 8.90 28.23 -8.09
CA ILE A 81 8.52 29.63 -7.99
C ILE A 81 9.81 30.34 -7.54
N PRO A 82 10.30 31.34 -8.31
CA PRO A 82 11.56 32.02 -8.04
C PRO A 82 11.55 32.75 -6.69
#